data_AF-A0A7V5TMH6-F1
#
_entry.id   AF-A0A7V5TMH6-F1
#
_cell.length_a   1.000
_cell.length_b   1.000
_cell.length_c   1.000
_cell.angle_alpha   90.00
_cell.angle_beta   90.00
_cell.angle_gamma   90.00
#
_symmetry.space_group_name_H-M   'P 1'
#
loop_
_entity.id
_entity.type
_entity.pdbx_description
1 polymer ?
#
loop_
_entity_poly.entity_id
_entity_poly.type
_entity_poly.pdbx_seq_one_letter_code
_entity_poly.pdbx_strand_id
1 'polypeptide(L)'
;MTEELEIRREYYVLRSCAQDCRLNLGNTDAVAHRLAEWLDAHEEELAAHFAAQLGAGRPVLAHNRIQIALAGCPNACSEPQIRDFALIGIAVVEPGEGECSGCRLCERVCLEEAVTVAATVAIDESRCLRCGMCAAVCPTGALEVKARGYRVLVGGKLGRHPRLATELVSFCAEEECYPIFEQVLNFWFEHREKGERLGSTIERAGRPPLPAR
;
A
#
# COMPACT_ATOMS: atom_id res chain seq x y z
N MET A 1 6.34 21.46 2.69
CA MET A 1 5.95 20.17 3.24
C MET A 1 4.51 20.29 3.66
N THR A 2 3.61 19.72 2.87
CA THR A 2 2.22 19.57 3.25
C THR A 2 2.17 18.69 4.50
N GLU A 3 1.19 18.93 5.35
CA GLU A 3 0.98 18.08 6.51
C GLU A 3 0.55 16.67 6.07
N GLU A 4 0.83 15.68 6.92
CA GLU A 4 0.29 14.34 6.73
C GLU A 4 -1.24 14.39 6.80
N LEU A 5 -1.91 13.73 5.87
CA LEU A 5 -3.37 13.66 5.84
C LEU A 5 -3.84 12.57 6.80
N GLU A 6 -4.70 12.93 7.75
CA GLU A 6 -5.39 11.98 8.63
C GLU A 6 -6.90 12.22 8.59
N ILE A 7 -7.65 11.22 8.12
CA ILE A 7 -9.12 11.23 8.12
C ILE A 7 -9.59 10.25 9.21
N ARG A 8 -10.29 10.78 10.21
CA ARG A 8 -10.94 9.97 11.24
C ARG A 8 -12.45 10.06 11.09
N ARG A 9 -13.10 8.90 11.00
CA ARG A 9 -14.55 8.72 11.03
C ARG A 9 -14.93 7.69 12.09
N GLU A 10 -16.22 7.43 12.23
CA GLU A 10 -16.75 6.45 13.18
C GLU A 10 -16.21 5.05 12.90
N TYR A 11 -16.21 4.63 11.62
CA TYR A 11 -15.90 3.27 11.19
C TYR A 11 -14.46 3.06 10.71
N TYR A 12 -13.72 4.12 10.39
CA TYR A 12 -12.37 4.00 9.84
C TYR A 12 -11.43 5.12 10.26
N VAL A 13 -10.13 4.84 10.11
CA VAL A 13 -9.04 5.83 10.17
C VAL A 13 -8.17 5.62 8.94
N LEU A 14 -7.97 6.69 8.17
CA LEU A 14 -7.10 6.70 7.00
C LEU A 14 -5.95 7.68 7.24
N ARG A 15 -4.72 7.24 6.98
CA ARG A 15 -3.50 8.06 7.07
C ARG A 15 -2.79 8.08 5.73
N SER A 16 -2.27 9.23 5.32
CA SER A 16 -1.40 9.38 4.16
C SER A 16 -0.19 10.23 4.52
N CYS A 17 0.99 9.85 4.02
CA CYS A 17 2.18 10.67 4.20
C CYS A 17 2.11 11.96 3.36
N ALA A 18 2.95 12.94 3.66
CA ALA A 18 3.00 14.21 2.93
C ALA A 18 3.14 14.02 1.40
N GLN A 19 2.17 14.56 0.64
CA GLN A 19 2.13 14.47 -0.82
C GLN A 19 3.33 15.14 -1.50
N ASP A 20 3.81 16.28 -0.97
CA ASP A 20 4.93 17.03 -1.54
C ASP A 20 6.33 16.50 -1.15
N CYS A 21 6.41 15.31 -0.55
CA CYS A 21 7.67 14.67 -0.23
C CYS A 21 8.44 14.30 -1.51
N ARG A 22 9.74 14.63 -1.57
CA ARG A 22 10.63 14.34 -2.71
C ARG A 22 10.76 12.85 -3.08
N LEU A 23 10.38 11.95 -2.16
CA LEU A 23 10.44 10.51 -2.36
C LEU A 23 9.10 9.93 -2.80
N ASN A 24 8.02 10.73 -2.83
CA ASN A 24 6.70 10.25 -3.19
C ASN A 24 6.68 9.81 -4.68
N LEU A 25 6.26 8.57 -4.92
CA LEU A 25 6.16 7.93 -6.23
C LEU A 25 4.72 7.91 -6.75
N GLY A 26 3.74 8.43 -6.02
CA GLY A 26 2.33 8.41 -6.41
C GLY A 26 1.52 9.63 -5.93
N ASN A 27 0.24 9.63 -6.24
CA ASN A 27 -0.74 10.61 -5.76
C ASN A 27 -1.51 10.06 -4.56
N THR A 28 -0.83 9.96 -3.42
CA THR A 28 -1.40 9.38 -2.20
C THR A 28 -2.60 10.16 -1.69
N ASP A 29 -2.64 11.49 -1.88
CA ASP A 29 -3.77 12.32 -1.46
C ASP A 29 -5.02 12.07 -2.33
N ALA A 30 -4.88 12.00 -3.66
CA ALA A 30 -6.03 11.72 -4.51
C ALA A 30 -6.62 10.32 -4.24
N VAL A 31 -5.76 9.31 -4.05
CA VAL A 31 -6.22 7.97 -3.68
C VAL A 31 -6.88 8.00 -2.30
N ALA A 32 -6.29 8.68 -1.31
CA ALA A 32 -6.86 8.83 0.02
C ALA A 32 -8.28 9.43 -0.01
N HIS A 33 -8.46 10.51 -0.75
CA HIS A 33 -9.76 11.15 -0.90
C HIS A 33 -10.78 10.23 -1.59
N ARG A 34 -10.39 9.55 -2.67
CA ARG A 34 -11.29 8.60 -3.35
C ARG A 34 -11.74 7.45 -2.43
N LEU A 35 -10.82 6.89 -1.64
CA LEU A 35 -11.17 5.83 -0.67
C LEU A 35 -12.09 6.36 0.43
N ALA A 36 -11.82 7.57 0.95
CA ALA A 36 -12.64 8.20 1.97
C ALA A 36 -14.04 8.55 1.45
N GLU A 37 -14.16 9.09 0.23
CA GLU A 37 -15.44 9.37 -0.42
C GLU A 37 -16.29 8.11 -0.56
N TRP A 38 -15.67 6.98 -0.95
CA TRP A 38 -16.40 5.72 -1.02
C TRP A 38 -16.85 5.24 0.36
N LEU A 39 -15.98 5.28 1.38
CA LEU A 39 -16.33 4.86 2.74
C LEU A 39 -17.44 5.72 3.32
N ASP A 40 -17.40 7.03 3.10
CA ASP A 40 -18.41 7.98 3.55
C ASP A 40 -19.73 7.74 2.77
N ALA A 41 -19.69 7.36 1.49
CA ALA A 41 -20.88 7.00 0.71
C ALA A 41 -21.53 5.65 1.14
N HIS A 42 -20.78 4.75 1.77
CA HIS A 42 -21.24 3.44 2.24
C HIS A 42 -21.41 3.39 3.77
N GLU A 43 -21.61 4.54 4.42
CA GLU A 43 -21.69 4.65 5.88
C GLU A 43 -22.78 3.75 6.49
N GLU A 44 -23.95 3.65 5.84
CA GLU A 44 -25.07 2.81 6.31
C GLU A 44 -24.74 1.32 6.29
N GLU A 45 -24.06 0.85 5.23
CA GLU A 45 -23.62 -0.53 5.10
C GLU A 45 -22.55 -0.86 6.14
N LEU A 46 -21.58 0.05 6.34
CA LEU A 46 -20.59 -0.06 7.40
C LEU A 46 -21.27 -0.15 8.77
N ALA A 47 -22.25 0.72 9.06
CA ALA A 47 -23.00 0.72 10.30
C ALA A 47 -23.68 -0.63 10.55
N ALA A 48 -24.36 -1.20 9.54
CA ALA A 48 -24.99 -2.51 9.63
C ALA A 48 -23.96 -3.62 9.90
N HIS A 49 -22.85 -3.61 9.18
CA HIS A 49 -21.75 -4.54 9.33
C HIS A 49 -21.12 -4.50 10.74
N PHE A 50 -20.89 -3.30 11.29
CA PHE A 50 -20.35 -3.11 12.64
C PHE A 50 -21.37 -3.45 13.73
N ALA A 51 -22.65 -3.13 13.53
CA ALA A 51 -23.72 -3.49 14.45
C ALA A 51 -23.90 -5.02 14.55
N ALA A 52 -23.81 -5.74 13.44
CA ALA A 52 -23.84 -7.21 13.42
C ALA A 52 -22.65 -7.82 14.20
N GLN A 53 -21.49 -7.17 14.16
CA GLN A 53 -20.27 -7.63 14.83
C GLN A 53 -20.25 -7.33 16.33
N LEU A 54 -20.55 -6.09 16.71
CA LEU A 54 -20.41 -5.60 18.07
C LEU A 54 -21.69 -5.81 18.89
N GLY A 55 -22.84 -5.92 18.21
CA GLY A 55 -24.17 -5.83 18.79
C GLY A 55 -24.76 -4.44 18.59
N ALA A 56 -26.05 -4.38 18.24
CA ALA A 56 -26.77 -3.14 17.98
C ALA A 56 -26.65 -2.15 19.16
N GLY A 57 -26.41 -0.87 18.85
CA GLY A 57 -26.28 0.21 19.83
C GLY A 57 -24.95 0.23 20.60
N ARG A 58 -24.00 -0.67 20.32
CA ARG A 58 -22.67 -0.61 20.91
C ARG A 58 -21.74 0.35 20.13
N PRO A 59 -20.92 1.14 20.82
CA PRO A 59 -20.02 2.08 20.16
C PRO A 59 -18.89 1.38 19.41
N VAL A 60 -18.52 1.93 18.25
CA VAL A 60 -17.32 1.52 17.52
C VAL A 60 -16.06 2.11 18.16
N LEU A 61 -15.33 1.26 18.87
CA LEU A 61 -14.06 1.62 19.52
C LEU A 61 -12.91 1.69 18.51
N ALA A 62 -11.81 2.36 18.88
CA ALA A 62 -10.65 2.54 18.02
C ALA A 62 -10.05 1.23 17.47
N HIS A 63 -10.08 0.13 18.24
CA HIS A 63 -9.57 -1.17 17.81
C HIS A 63 -10.54 -1.96 16.91
N ASN A 64 -11.76 -1.46 16.71
CA ASN A 64 -12.73 -2.02 15.78
C ASN A 64 -12.60 -1.37 14.39
N ARG A 65 -12.26 -0.07 14.35
CA ARG A 65 -12.20 0.71 13.11
C ARG A 65 -11.26 0.11 12.08
N ILE A 66 -11.67 0.20 10.83
CA ILE A 66 -10.84 -0.11 9.66
C ILE A 66 -9.63 0.84 9.69
N GLN A 67 -8.42 0.29 9.65
CA GLN A 67 -7.18 1.05 9.63
C GLN A 67 -6.60 1.03 8.22
N ILE A 68 -6.44 2.20 7.63
CA ILE A 68 -5.96 2.39 6.25
C ILE A 68 -4.70 3.27 6.27
N ALA A 69 -3.69 2.92 5.49
CA ALA A 69 -2.55 3.82 5.25
C ALA A 69 -2.07 3.84 3.81
N LEU A 70 -1.71 5.04 3.34
CA LEU A 70 -1.10 5.27 2.04
C LEU A 70 0.29 5.86 2.25
N ALA A 71 1.31 5.16 1.77
CA ALA A 71 2.68 5.65 1.75
C ALA A 71 3.10 5.86 0.31
N GLY A 72 3.67 7.03 0.01
CA GLY A 72 4.13 7.36 -1.33
C GLY A 72 5.40 6.61 -1.74
N CYS A 73 6.10 5.97 -0.81
CA CYS A 73 7.34 5.25 -1.08
C CYS A 73 7.62 4.15 -0.04
N PRO A 74 8.62 3.28 -0.27
CA PRO A 74 8.97 2.20 0.65
C PRO A 74 9.42 2.63 2.06
N ASN A 75 9.74 3.91 2.28
CA ASN A 75 10.05 4.41 3.63
C ASN A 75 8.82 4.41 4.55
N ALA A 76 7.61 4.34 3.99
CA ALA A 76 6.44 3.89 4.73
C ALA A 76 6.05 4.75 5.96
N CYS A 77 6.21 6.08 5.89
CA CYS A 77 5.98 6.98 7.03
C CYS A 77 4.56 6.90 7.64
N SER A 78 3.55 6.52 6.85
CA SER A 78 2.15 6.36 7.31
C SER A 78 1.87 4.99 7.96
N GLU A 79 2.92 4.19 8.21
CA GLU A 79 2.87 2.88 8.90
C GLU A 79 2.03 1.81 8.16
N PRO A 80 2.13 1.63 6.83
CA PRO A 80 1.33 0.69 6.03
C PRO A 80 1.42 -0.77 6.48
N GLN A 81 2.54 -1.19 7.05
CA GLN A 81 2.78 -2.58 7.45
C GLN A 81 1.92 -3.03 8.65
N ILE A 82 1.25 -2.11 9.36
CA ILE A 82 0.45 -2.43 10.56
C ILE A 82 -1.04 -2.07 10.41
N ARG A 83 -1.53 -1.98 9.17
CA ARG A 83 -2.88 -1.53 8.83
C ARG A 83 -3.67 -2.63 8.13
N ASP A 84 -5.01 -2.56 8.22
CA ASP A 84 -5.88 -3.56 7.59
C ASP A 84 -5.72 -3.50 6.07
N PHE A 85 -5.69 -2.30 5.50
CA PHE A 85 -5.42 -2.09 4.07
C PHE A 85 -4.35 -1.01 3.93
N ALA A 86 -3.39 -1.22 3.05
CA ALA A 86 -2.38 -0.22 2.80
C ALA A 86 -1.81 -0.24 1.39
N LEU A 87 -1.33 0.93 0.97
CA LEU A 87 -0.64 1.14 -0.28
C LEU A 87 0.78 1.65 -0.04
N ILE A 88 1.74 1.13 -0.80
CA ILE A 88 3.12 1.61 -0.82
C ILE A 88 3.49 1.95 -2.26
N GLY A 89 3.76 3.23 -2.53
CA GLY A 89 4.19 3.71 -3.83
C GLY A 89 5.51 3.05 -4.26
N ILE A 90 5.54 2.62 -5.52
CA ILE A 90 6.67 1.94 -6.14
C ILE A 90 6.87 2.41 -7.58
N ALA A 91 8.08 2.20 -8.08
CA ALA A 91 8.49 2.43 -9.45
C ALA A 91 8.92 1.11 -10.10
N VAL A 92 8.36 0.81 -11.28
CA VAL A 92 8.83 -0.28 -12.14
C VAL A 92 10.03 0.25 -12.91
N VAL A 93 11.21 -0.29 -12.60
CA VAL A 93 12.47 0.06 -13.27
C VAL A 93 12.80 -1.02 -14.28
N GLU A 94 13.05 -0.62 -15.52
CA GLU A 94 13.43 -1.52 -16.61
C GLU A 94 14.63 -0.93 -17.37
N PRO A 95 15.30 -1.72 -18.23
CA PRO A 95 16.28 -1.18 -19.16
C PRO A 95 15.69 -0.05 -20.01
N GLY A 96 16.42 1.06 -20.10
CA GLY A 96 16.10 2.16 -21.00
C GLY A 96 16.78 2.02 -22.37
N GLU A 97 16.73 3.10 -23.16
CA GLU A 97 17.39 3.13 -24.48
C GLU A 97 18.90 3.42 -24.39
N GLY A 98 19.37 3.90 -23.23
CA GLY A 98 20.76 4.26 -23.01
C GLY A 98 21.70 3.08 -22.78
N GLU A 99 22.95 3.22 -23.20
CA GLU A 99 23.98 2.22 -22.89
C GLU A 99 24.57 2.41 -21.48
N CYS A 100 24.85 1.32 -20.78
CA CYS A 100 25.46 1.38 -19.46
C CYS A 100 26.95 1.79 -19.59
N SER A 101 27.34 2.88 -18.92
CA SER A 101 28.74 3.33 -18.88
C SER A 101 29.62 2.62 -17.85
N GLY A 102 29.06 1.71 -17.03
CA GLY A 102 29.79 1.06 -15.94
C GLY A 102 30.13 1.98 -14.76
N CYS A 103 29.53 3.17 -14.65
CA CYS A 103 29.86 4.16 -13.60
C CYS A 103 29.51 3.75 -12.15
N ARG A 104 28.68 2.72 -11.98
CA ARG A 104 28.22 2.15 -10.69
C ARG A 104 27.43 3.10 -9.78
N LEU A 105 26.84 4.18 -10.31
CA LEU A 105 26.01 5.09 -9.50
C LEU A 105 24.75 4.41 -8.96
N CYS A 106 24.09 3.58 -9.78
CA CYS A 106 22.89 2.82 -9.42
C CYS A 106 23.15 1.79 -8.30
N GLU A 107 24.32 1.15 -8.32
CA GLU A 107 24.79 0.22 -7.27
C GLU A 107 25.05 0.99 -5.96
N ARG A 108 25.78 2.11 -6.02
CA ARG A 108 26.08 2.94 -4.83
C ARG A 108 24.85 3.55 -4.15
N VAL A 109 23.81 3.90 -4.91
CA VAL A 109 22.59 4.51 -4.35
C VAL A 109 21.61 3.47 -3.78
N CYS A 110 21.79 2.19 -4.10
CA CYS A 110 20.86 1.15 -3.69
C CYS A 110 21.10 0.74 -2.23
N LEU A 111 20.25 1.23 -1.33
CA LEU A 111 20.32 0.88 0.10
C LEU A 111 20.05 -0.61 0.38
N GLU A 112 19.36 -1.27 -0.54
CA GLU A 112 19.05 -2.70 -0.45
C GLU A 112 20.13 -3.58 -1.06
N GLU A 113 21.18 -2.99 -1.64
CA GLU A 113 22.23 -3.66 -2.44
C GLU A 113 21.66 -4.64 -3.49
N ALA A 114 20.50 -4.29 -4.05
CA ALA A 114 19.79 -5.08 -5.05
C ALA A 114 20.36 -4.88 -6.47
N VAL A 115 21.20 -3.88 -6.69
CA VAL A 115 21.72 -3.54 -8.02
C VAL A 115 23.18 -3.97 -8.14
N THR A 116 23.52 -4.72 -9.19
CA THR A 116 24.90 -5.10 -9.51
C THR A 116 25.27 -4.61 -10.91
N VAL A 117 26.46 -4.02 -11.05
CA VAL A 117 26.99 -3.58 -12.35
C VAL A 117 28.19 -4.43 -12.77
N ALA A 118 27.98 -5.21 -13.83
CA ALA A 118 29.00 -6.01 -14.51
C ALA A 118 29.05 -5.62 -16.00
N ALA A 119 28.95 -6.58 -16.92
CA ALA A 119 28.80 -6.29 -18.35
C ALA A 119 27.45 -5.62 -18.66
N THR A 120 26.41 -5.97 -17.90
CA THR A 120 25.09 -5.32 -17.88
C THR A 120 24.71 -4.98 -16.44
N VAL A 121 23.67 -4.18 -16.27
CA VAL A 121 23.09 -3.90 -14.94
C VAL A 121 22.06 -4.99 -14.62
N ALA A 122 22.19 -5.61 -13.47
CA ALA A 122 21.23 -6.59 -12.95
C ALA A 122 20.56 -6.04 -11.67
N ILE A 123 19.28 -6.34 -11.51
CA ILE A 123 18.49 -6.01 -10.32
C ILE A 123 17.98 -7.31 -9.69
N ASP A 124 18.34 -7.55 -8.44
CA ASP A 124 17.81 -8.62 -7.61
C ASP A 124 16.43 -8.21 -7.08
N GLU A 125 15.39 -8.69 -7.75
CA GLU A 125 14.00 -8.43 -7.41
C GLU A 125 13.59 -8.94 -6.02
N SER A 126 14.34 -9.88 -5.42
CA SER A 126 14.05 -10.36 -4.06
C SER A 126 14.45 -9.37 -2.96
N ARG A 127 15.40 -8.46 -3.28
CA ARG A 127 15.87 -7.38 -2.39
C ARG A 127 15.31 -6.02 -2.78
N CYS A 128 14.99 -5.83 -4.06
CA CYS A 128 14.55 -4.55 -4.59
C CYS A 128 13.22 -4.09 -3.97
N LEU A 129 13.25 -2.98 -3.24
CA LEU A 129 12.02 -2.33 -2.74
C LEU A 129 11.30 -1.46 -3.77
N ARG A 130 11.79 -1.42 -5.02
CA ARG A 130 11.20 -0.65 -6.14
C ARG A 130 11.09 0.85 -5.85
N CYS A 131 12.11 1.44 -5.23
CA CYS A 131 12.15 2.87 -4.92
C CYS A 131 12.54 3.78 -6.10
N GLY A 132 13.02 3.22 -7.21
CA GLY A 132 13.37 3.96 -8.43
C GLY A 132 14.67 4.78 -8.39
N MET A 133 15.38 4.80 -7.26
CA MET A 133 16.60 5.63 -7.11
C MET A 133 17.71 5.26 -8.09
N CYS A 134 17.84 3.98 -8.43
CA CYS A 134 18.83 3.49 -9.40
C CYS A 134 18.63 4.09 -10.80
N ALA A 135 17.39 4.23 -11.25
CA ALA A 135 17.05 4.89 -12.51
C ALA A 135 17.26 6.40 -12.41
N ALA A 136 16.85 7.02 -11.31
CA ALA A 136 16.98 8.47 -11.10
C ALA A 136 18.43 8.97 -11.15
N VAL A 137 19.41 8.15 -10.75
CA VAL A 137 20.84 8.51 -10.80
C VAL A 137 21.55 8.03 -12.06
N CYS A 138 20.86 7.36 -13.00
CA CYS A 138 21.48 6.81 -14.20
C CYS A 138 21.74 7.93 -15.22
N PRO A 139 23.00 8.33 -15.48
CA PRO A 139 23.29 9.49 -16.33
C PRO A 139 23.08 9.21 -17.82
N THR A 140 23.07 7.93 -18.21
CA THR A 140 22.93 7.51 -19.61
C THR A 140 21.51 7.10 -19.97
N GLY A 141 20.60 6.93 -18.99
CA GLY A 141 19.28 6.35 -19.25
C GLY A 141 19.31 4.84 -19.50
N ALA A 142 20.35 4.12 -19.04
CA ALA A 142 20.38 2.66 -19.13
C ALA A 142 19.37 1.97 -18.21
N LEU A 143 18.92 2.67 -17.16
CA LEU A 143 17.79 2.27 -16.32
C LEU A 143 16.77 3.40 -16.32
N GLU A 144 15.49 3.06 -16.52
CA GLU A 144 14.40 4.02 -16.57
C GLU A 144 13.20 3.54 -15.74
N VAL A 145 12.47 4.49 -15.18
CA VAL A 145 11.15 4.21 -14.58
C VAL A 145 10.13 4.14 -15.71
N LYS A 146 9.60 2.95 -15.98
CA LYS A 146 8.58 2.73 -17.02
C LYS A 146 7.15 2.92 -16.51
N ALA A 147 6.93 2.64 -15.23
CA ALA A 147 5.64 2.85 -14.58
C ALA A 147 5.80 3.20 -13.12
N ARG A 148 4.80 3.89 -12.58
CA ARG A 148 4.62 4.14 -11.15
C ARG A 148 3.24 3.64 -10.74
N GLY A 149 3.15 3.17 -9.50
CA GLY A 149 1.95 2.58 -8.96
C GLY A 149 2.16 2.19 -7.51
N TYR A 150 1.41 1.21 -7.04
CA TYR A 150 1.40 0.82 -5.64
C TYR A 150 1.57 -0.69 -5.47
N ARG A 151 2.23 -1.07 -4.38
CA ARG A 151 2.04 -2.39 -3.76
C ARG A 151 0.85 -2.30 -2.82
N VAL A 152 0.02 -3.34 -2.81
CA VAL A 152 -1.14 -3.47 -1.93
C VAL A 152 -0.81 -4.43 -0.81
N LEU A 153 -0.94 -3.96 0.43
CA LEU A 153 -0.72 -4.74 1.65
C LEU A 153 -2.05 -4.88 2.41
N VAL A 154 -2.28 -6.03 3.01
CA VAL A 154 -3.52 -6.31 3.76
C VAL A 154 -3.27 -7.05 5.07
N GLY A 155 -4.15 -6.82 6.05
CA GLY A 155 -4.26 -7.62 7.25
C GLY A 155 -3.24 -7.35 8.34
N GLY A 156 -2.57 -6.19 8.33
CA GLY A 156 -1.73 -5.75 9.42
C GLY A 156 -2.55 -5.23 10.60
N LYS A 157 -2.04 -5.44 11.82
CA LYS A 157 -2.63 -4.86 13.04
C LYS A 157 -1.63 -4.83 14.19
N LEU A 158 -1.83 -3.86 15.08
CA LEU A 158 -1.31 -3.89 16.44
C LEU A 158 -2.37 -4.43 17.42
N GLY A 159 -2.06 -4.41 18.71
CA GLY A 159 -2.93 -4.88 19.79
C GLY A 159 -2.45 -6.18 20.41
N ARG A 160 -3.38 -6.95 21.02
CA ARG A 160 -3.04 -8.17 21.79
C ARG A 160 -2.35 -9.27 20.98
N HIS A 161 -2.65 -9.33 19.68
CA HIS A 161 -2.05 -10.27 18.74
C HIS A 161 -1.55 -9.48 17.53
N PRO A 162 -0.36 -8.86 17.61
CA PRO A 162 0.17 -8.03 16.54
C PRO A 162 0.57 -8.88 15.34
N ARG A 163 0.44 -8.31 14.15
CA ARG A 163 0.73 -8.96 12.86
C ARG A 163 1.10 -7.91 11.83
N LEU A 164 2.10 -8.19 11.01
CA LEU A 164 2.42 -7.37 9.84
C LEU A 164 1.49 -7.70 8.68
N ALA A 165 1.14 -6.68 7.91
CA ALA A 165 0.36 -6.83 6.69
C ALA A 165 1.13 -7.68 5.67
N THR A 166 0.40 -8.48 4.90
CA THR A 166 0.94 -9.31 3.82
C THR A 166 0.72 -8.65 2.48
N GLU A 167 1.66 -8.79 1.55
CA GLU A 167 1.48 -8.33 0.18
C GLU A 167 0.37 -9.12 -0.52
N LEU A 168 -0.62 -8.40 -1.05
CA LEU A 168 -1.71 -8.92 -1.85
C LEU A 168 -1.46 -8.74 -3.34
N VAL A 169 -0.97 -7.56 -3.73
CA VAL A 169 -0.65 -7.20 -5.13
C VAL A 169 0.71 -6.53 -5.18
N SER A 170 1.60 -7.03 -6.01
CA SER A 170 2.98 -6.54 -6.15
C SER A 170 3.09 -5.28 -7.02
N PHE A 171 2.09 -5.01 -7.87
CA PHE A 171 1.93 -3.76 -8.62
C PHE A 171 0.48 -3.55 -9.04
N CYS A 172 -0.06 -2.38 -8.76
CA CYS A 172 -1.29 -1.85 -9.35
C CYS A 172 -1.13 -0.37 -9.72
N ALA A 173 -1.75 0.05 -10.81
CA ALA A 173 -1.88 1.43 -11.20
C ALA A 173 -2.84 2.18 -10.24
N GLU A 174 -2.88 3.51 -10.33
CA GLU A 174 -3.68 4.35 -9.42
C GLU A 174 -5.18 4.06 -9.52
N GLU A 175 -5.66 3.84 -10.75
CA GLU A 175 -7.04 3.51 -11.07
C GLU A 175 -7.47 2.13 -10.54
N GLU A 176 -6.52 1.21 -10.35
CA GLU A 176 -6.76 -0.14 -9.84
C GLU A 176 -6.84 -0.19 -8.30
N CYS A 177 -6.34 0.85 -7.60
CA CYS A 177 -6.35 0.89 -6.14
C CYS A 177 -7.75 0.79 -5.54
N TYR A 178 -8.72 1.47 -6.15
CA TYR A 178 -10.09 1.52 -5.66
C TYR A 178 -10.82 0.16 -5.80
N PRO A 179 -10.87 -0.48 -6.99
CA PRO A 179 -11.51 -1.79 -7.13
C PRO A 179 -10.88 -2.86 -6.23
N ILE A 180 -9.55 -2.81 -6.02
CA ILE A 180 -8.87 -3.74 -5.10
C ILE A 180 -9.33 -3.49 -3.65
N PHE A 181 -9.40 -2.24 -3.21
CA PHE A 181 -9.87 -1.89 -1.87
C PHE A 181 -11.29 -2.40 -1.61
N GLU A 182 -12.21 -2.15 -2.54
CA GLU A 182 -13.60 -2.61 -2.48
C GLU A 182 -13.68 -4.13 -2.33
N GLN A 183 -12.94 -4.89 -3.15
CA GLN A 183 -12.91 -6.36 -3.06
C GLN A 183 -12.37 -6.85 -1.71
N VAL A 184 -11.34 -6.18 -1.15
CA VAL A 184 -10.79 -6.54 0.15
C VAL A 184 -11.81 -6.33 1.28
N LEU A 185 -12.56 -5.23 1.26
CA LEU A 185 -13.58 -4.97 2.28
C LEU A 185 -14.78 -5.89 2.15
N ASN A 186 -15.27 -6.14 0.94
CA ASN A 186 -16.36 -7.07 0.68
C ASN A 186 -15.99 -8.47 1.18
N PHE A 187 -14.79 -8.96 0.82
CA PHE A 187 -14.26 -10.21 1.35
C PHE A 187 -14.26 -10.23 2.88
N TRP A 188 -13.74 -9.16 3.51
CA TRP A 188 -13.68 -9.09 4.96
C TRP A 188 -15.07 -9.19 5.60
N PHE A 189 -16.03 -8.45 5.08
CA PHE A 189 -17.37 -8.35 5.65
C PHE A 189 -18.18 -9.64 5.47
N GLU A 190 -17.99 -10.34 4.36
CA GLU A 190 -18.63 -11.64 4.09
C GLU A 190 -18.05 -12.77 4.93
N HIS A 191 -16.72 -12.79 5.13
CA HIS A 191 -16.04 -13.97 5.68
C HIS A 191 -15.70 -13.86 7.16
N ARG A 192 -15.68 -12.66 7.75
CA ARG A 192 -15.18 -12.48 9.12
C ARG A 192 -16.07 -13.12 10.18
N GLU A 193 -15.43 -13.73 11.16
CA GLU A 193 -16.10 -14.15 12.39
C GLU A 193 -16.25 -12.98 13.38
N LYS A 194 -17.05 -13.16 14.43
CA LYS A 194 -17.36 -12.11 15.40
C LYS A 194 -16.10 -11.54 16.06
N GLY A 195 -15.83 -10.26 15.85
CA GLY A 195 -14.68 -9.54 16.41
C GLY A 195 -13.37 -9.80 15.66
N GLU A 196 -13.41 -10.50 14.53
CA GLU A 196 -12.23 -10.83 13.75
C GLU A 196 -11.77 -9.66 12.88
N ARG A 197 -10.47 -9.36 12.93
CA ARG A 197 -9.83 -8.35 12.07
C ARG A 197 -9.38 -8.95 10.75
N LEU A 198 -9.24 -8.13 9.72
CA LEU A 198 -8.93 -8.57 8.36
C LEU A 198 -7.77 -9.56 8.30
N GLY A 199 -6.68 -9.29 9.02
CA GLY A 199 -5.53 -10.20 9.07
C GLY A 199 -5.86 -11.61 9.54
N SER A 200 -6.68 -11.74 10.58
CA SER A 200 -7.11 -13.04 11.11
C SER A 200 -8.12 -13.71 10.19
N THR A 201 -9.02 -12.94 9.58
CA THR A 201 -9.92 -13.45 8.54
C THR A 201 -9.13 -14.01 7.35
N ILE A 202 -8.04 -13.36 6.93
CA ILE A 202 -7.19 -13.84 5.84
C ILE A 202 -6.46 -15.14 6.21
N GLU A 203 -5.98 -15.25 7.45
CA GLU A 203 -5.32 -16.48 7.93
C GLU A 203 -6.26 -17.69 7.91
N ARG A 204 -7.54 -17.47 8.24
CA ARG A 204 -8.54 -18.52 8.38
C ARG A 204 -9.26 -18.84 7.06
N ALA A 205 -9.73 -17.82 6.35
CA ALA A 205 -10.59 -17.94 5.17
C ALA A 205 -9.82 -17.86 3.83
N GLY A 206 -8.52 -17.58 3.87
CA GLY A 206 -7.69 -17.40 2.67
C GLY A 206 -7.57 -15.95 2.23
N ARG A 207 -6.94 -15.72 1.08
CA ARG A 207 -6.69 -14.35 0.59
C ARG A 207 -7.94 -13.78 -0.11
N PRO A 208 -8.17 -12.46 -0.05
CA PRO A 208 -9.23 -11.81 -0.82
C PRO A 208 -9.02 -12.05 -2.32
N PRO A 209 -10.09 -12.24 -3.11
CA PRO A 209 -10.00 -12.29 -4.56
C PRO A 209 -9.55 -10.93 -5.11
N LEU A 210 -8.95 -10.94 -6.30
CA LEU A 210 -8.61 -9.72 -7.04
C LEU A 210 -9.69 -9.41 -8.07
N PRO A 211 -9.92 -8.13 -8.41
CA PRO A 211 -10.78 -7.75 -9.53
C PRO A 211 -10.33 -8.41 -10.84
N ALA A 212 -11.28 -8.72 -11.72
CA ALA A 212 -10.96 -9.14 -13.09
C ALA A 212 -10.26 -7.98 -13.82
N ARG A 213 -9.21 -8.30 -14.59
CA ARG A 213 -8.44 -7.35 -15.41
C ARG A 213 -9.03 -7.22 -16.81
#